data_AF-A0A662KDQ5-F1
#
_entry.id   AF-A0A662KDQ5-F1
#
_cell.length_a   1.000
_cell.length_b   1.000
_cell.length_c   1.000
_cell.angle_alpha   90.00
_cell.angle_beta   90.00
_cell.angle_gamma   90.00
#
_symmetry.space_group_name_H-M   'P 1'
#
loop_
_entity.id
_entity.type
_entity.pdbx_description
1 polymer ?
#
loop_
_entity_poly.entity_id
_entity_poly.type
_entity_poly.pdbx_seq_one_letter_code
_entity_poly.pdbx_strand_id
1 'polypeptide(L)'
;MFSRDRREAGAEILIGLGALVMYFITSLLVMYGSRIREYYADQGSVELGNQPSKLATALYKLVYGSAKSKEAALKQAAGMKAFFINDISRAKQEIRELREIDLDMSGTIDEEELKMLSEKKIKLSFGEKLLELLSTHPNMLKRIKHLASLA
;
A
#
# COMPACT_ATOMS: atom_id res chain seq x y z
N MET A 1 -48.41 20.37 16.60
CA MET A 1 -47.15 21.04 16.22
C MET A 1 -45.98 20.03 16.08
N PHE A 2 -46.22 18.80 15.59
CA PHE A 2 -45.22 17.70 15.59
C PHE A 2 -44.94 17.10 14.19
N SER A 3 -45.27 17.83 13.12
CA SER A 3 -45.17 17.33 11.73
C SER A 3 -44.25 18.17 10.84
N ARG A 4 -43.66 19.24 11.37
CA ARG A 4 -42.57 20.00 10.73
C ARG A 4 -41.21 19.38 11.11
N ASP A 5 -41.00 19.07 12.40
CA ASP A 5 -39.75 18.48 12.90
C ASP A 5 -39.32 17.18 12.21
N ARG A 6 -40.27 16.28 11.87
CA ARG A 6 -39.91 15.02 11.19
C ARG A 6 -39.43 15.20 9.75
N ARG A 7 -39.87 16.25 9.05
CA ARG A 7 -39.43 16.55 7.68
C ARG A 7 -38.09 17.25 7.67
N GLU A 8 -37.84 18.15 8.62
CA GLU A 8 -36.54 18.80 8.80
C GLU A 8 -35.48 17.79 9.27
N ALA A 9 -35.79 16.94 10.25
CA ALA A 9 -34.89 15.86 10.67
C ALA A 9 -34.56 14.87 9.52
N GLY A 10 -35.54 14.56 8.65
CA GLY A 10 -35.30 13.70 7.48
C GLY A 10 -34.38 14.36 6.44
N ALA A 11 -34.54 15.66 6.21
CA ALA A 11 -33.65 16.42 5.32
C ALA A 11 -32.24 16.55 5.89
N GLU A 12 -32.09 16.79 7.19
CA GLU A 12 -30.80 16.85 7.89
C GLU A 12 -30.05 15.51 7.83
N ILE A 13 -30.73 14.38 8.00
CA ILE A 13 -30.14 13.05 7.87
C ILE A 13 -29.63 12.80 6.44
N LEU A 14 -30.40 13.20 5.42
CA LEU A 14 -30.00 13.05 4.02
C LEU A 14 -28.77 13.91 3.67
N ILE A 15 -28.72 15.15 4.17
CA ILE A 15 -27.57 16.04 4.00
C ILE A 15 -26.34 15.45 4.71
N GLY A 16 -26.51 14.95 5.94
CA GLY A 16 -25.45 14.30 6.70
C GLY A 16 -24.90 13.05 6.01
N LEU A 17 -25.79 12.20 5.46
CA LEU A 17 -25.39 11.02 4.69
C LEU A 17 -24.66 11.40 3.40
N GLY A 18 -25.14 12.42 2.69
CA GLY A 18 -24.48 12.96 1.51
C GLY A 18 -23.07 13.48 1.82
N ALA A 19 -22.91 14.24 2.91
CA ALA A 19 -21.62 14.71 3.37
C ALA A 19 -20.67 13.56 3.76
N LEU A 20 -21.17 12.52 4.42
CA LEU A 20 -20.39 11.33 4.76
C LEU A 20 -19.88 10.60 3.52
N VAL A 21 -20.74 10.42 2.51
CA VAL A 21 -20.36 9.79 1.24
C VAL A 21 -19.31 10.63 0.51
N MET A 22 -19.50 11.95 0.45
CA MET A 22 -18.53 12.85 -0.17
C MET A 22 -17.17 12.82 0.55
N TYR A 23 -17.18 12.85 1.89
CA TYR A 23 -15.97 12.69 2.71
C TYR A 23 -15.28 11.37 2.43
N PHE A 24 -16.03 10.27 2.39
CA PHE A 24 -15.52 8.94 2.10
C PHE A 24 -14.85 8.87 0.73
N ILE A 25 -15.51 9.35 -0.33
CA ILE A 25 -14.96 9.39 -1.69
C ILE A 25 -13.69 10.26 -1.75
N THR A 26 -13.72 11.43 -1.13
CA THR A 26 -12.56 12.34 -1.11
C THR A 26 -11.37 11.70 -0.39
N SER A 27 -11.60 11.01 0.72
CA SER A 27 -10.58 10.25 1.44
C SER A 27 -9.95 9.16 0.56
N LEU A 28 -10.76 8.42 -0.22
CA LEU A 28 -10.26 7.44 -1.19
C LEU A 28 -9.35 8.09 -2.25
N LEU A 29 -9.71 9.27 -2.76
CA LEU A 29 -8.90 10.01 -3.73
C LEU A 29 -7.57 10.46 -3.14
N VAL A 30 -7.56 10.98 -1.90
CA VAL A 30 -6.32 11.36 -1.19
C VAL A 30 -5.40 10.16 -0.99
N MET A 31 -5.96 9.00 -0.58
CA MET A 31 -5.19 7.77 -0.45
C MET A 31 -4.66 7.28 -1.80
N TYR A 32 -5.45 7.38 -2.87
CA TYR A 32 -5.01 7.03 -4.21
C TYR A 32 -3.87 7.93 -4.70
N GLY A 33 -3.96 9.24 -4.50
CA GLY A 33 -2.88 10.18 -4.82
C GLY A 33 -1.60 9.89 -4.02
N SER A 34 -1.74 9.49 -2.75
CA SER A 34 -0.58 9.05 -1.94
C SER A 34 0.12 7.84 -2.57
N ARG A 35 -0.64 6.84 -3.04
CA ARG A 35 -0.07 5.66 -3.71
C ARG A 35 0.60 6.01 -5.04
N ILE A 36 0.00 6.89 -5.83
CA ILE A 36 0.59 7.37 -7.08
C ILE A 36 1.97 7.97 -6.82
N ARG A 37 2.09 8.83 -5.80
CA ARG A 37 3.36 9.47 -5.46
C ARG A 37 4.47 8.46 -5.16
N GLU A 38 4.17 7.34 -4.50
CA GLU A 38 5.17 6.29 -4.24
C GLU A 38 5.71 5.68 -5.55
N TYR A 39 4.85 5.41 -6.53
CA TYR A 39 5.29 4.90 -7.84
C TYR A 39 6.16 5.89 -8.61
N TYR A 40 5.80 7.18 -8.56
CA TYR A 40 6.63 8.23 -9.17
C TYR A 40 7.96 8.42 -8.44
N ALA A 41 8.01 8.25 -7.12
CA ALA A 41 9.26 8.30 -6.36
C ALA A 41 10.17 7.11 -6.73
N ASP A 42 9.60 5.91 -6.84
CA ASP A 42 10.32 4.71 -7.27
C ASP A 42 10.87 4.87 -8.70
N GLN A 43 10.04 5.31 -9.64
CA GLN A 43 10.42 5.55 -11.02
C GLN A 43 11.47 6.66 -11.14
N GLY A 44 11.25 7.80 -10.49
CA GLY A 44 12.18 8.92 -10.50
C GLY A 44 13.55 8.54 -9.93
N SER A 45 13.61 7.65 -8.94
CA SER A 45 14.87 7.12 -8.42
C SER A 45 15.64 6.28 -9.45
N VAL A 46 14.93 5.47 -10.25
CA VAL A 46 15.51 4.70 -11.35
C VAL A 46 15.98 5.60 -12.49
N GLU A 47 15.17 6.61 -12.86
CA GLU A 47 15.53 7.61 -13.88
C GLU A 47 16.77 8.43 -13.50
N LEU A 48 17.01 8.64 -12.21
CA LEU A 48 18.22 9.27 -11.68
C LEU A 48 19.45 8.34 -11.69
N GLY A 49 19.31 7.08 -12.12
CA GLY A 49 20.40 6.12 -12.31
C GLY A 49 20.52 5.04 -11.23
N ASN A 50 19.55 4.91 -10.31
CA ASN A 50 19.58 3.81 -9.36
C ASN A 50 19.13 2.49 -10.01
N GLN A 51 19.77 1.39 -9.63
CA GLN A 51 19.41 0.05 -10.10
C GLN A 51 18.08 -0.43 -9.50
N PRO A 52 17.09 -0.85 -10.31
CA PRO A 52 15.80 -1.36 -9.83
C PRO A 52 15.93 -2.53 -8.84
N SER A 53 16.91 -3.43 -9.04
CA SER A 53 17.19 -4.57 -8.16
C SER A 53 17.58 -4.14 -6.74
N LYS A 54 18.34 -3.04 -6.59
CA LYS A 54 18.72 -2.47 -5.29
C LYS A 54 17.51 -1.88 -4.57
N LEU A 55 16.64 -1.18 -5.30
CA LEU A 55 15.38 -0.67 -4.73
C LEU A 55 14.49 -1.83 -4.29
N ALA A 56 14.27 -2.83 -5.15
CA ALA A 56 13.50 -4.02 -4.85
C ALA A 56 14.01 -4.72 -3.58
N THR A 57 15.32 -4.92 -3.48
CA THR A 57 16.00 -5.46 -2.29
C THR A 57 15.74 -4.61 -1.03
N ALA A 58 15.83 -3.29 -1.14
CA ALA A 58 15.59 -2.39 -0.01
C ALA A 58 14.13 -2.48 0.47
N LEU A 59 13.17 -2.48 -0.47
CA LEU A 59 11.75 -2.64 -0.18
C LEU A 59 11.47 -3.99 0.50
N TYR A 60 12.08 -5.08 0.01
CA TYR A 60 11.99 -6.39 0.64
C TYR A 60 12.49 -6.39 2.09
N LYS A 61 13.66 -5.80 2.33
CA LYS A 61 14.26 -5.72 3.68
C LYS A 61 13.40 -4.89 4.64
N LEU A 62 12.78 -3.81 4.18
CA LEU A 62 11.87 -2.99 4.99
C LEU A 62 10.64 -3.79 5.43
N VAL A 63 10.04 -4.55 4.50
CA VAL A 63 8.90 -5.42 4.81
C VAL A 63 9.31 -6.55 5.74
N TYR A 64 10.45 -7.19 5.48
CA TYR A 64 10.99 -8.26 6.34
C TYR A 64 11.25 -7.76 7.77
N GLY A 65 11.91 -6.61 7.93
CA GLY A 65 12.17 -6.00 9.24
C GLY A 65 10.88 -5.62 9.96
N SER A 66 9.91 -5.06 9.24
CA SER A 66 8.59 -4.72 9.76
C SER A 66 7.82 -5.97 10.20
N ALA A 67 7.87 -7.05 9.42
CA ALA A 67 7.18 -8.30 9.73
C ALA A 67 7.78 -9.06 10.92
N LYS A 68 9.10 -8.98 11.10
CA LYS A 68 9.82 -9.58 12.24
C LYS A 68 9.63 -8.79 13.54
N SER A 69 9.18 -7.54 13.46
CA SER A 69 8.97 -6.67 14.61
C SER A 69 7.82 -7.14 15.51
N LYS A 70 7.94 -6.85 16.81
CA LYS A 70 6.90 -7.20 17.80
C LYS A 70 5.60 -6.46 17.47
N GLU A 71 4.48 -7.18 17.52
CA GLU A 71 3.17 -6.60 17.18
C GLU A 71 2.78 -5.43 18.08
N ALA A 72 3.18 -5.45 19.35
CA ALA A 72 2.98 -4.32 20.27
C ALA A 72 3.70 -3.05 19.81
N ALA A 73 4.92 -3.19 19.27
CA ALA A 73 5.68 -2.06 18.73
C ALA A 73 5.08 -1.55 17.41
N LEU A 74 4.63 -2.47 16.54
CA LEU A 74 3.95 -2.11 15.30
C LEU A 74 2.64 -1.36 15.56
N LYS A 75 1.86 -1.77 16.56
CA LYS A 75 0.62 -1.06 16.96
C LYS A 75 0.89 0.34 17.49
N GLN A 76 1.96 0.52 18.27
CA GLN A 76 2.37 1.85 18.73
C GLN A 76 2.83 2.73 17.56
N ALA A 77 3.60 2.16 16.63
CA ALA A 77 4.11 2.87 15.45
C ALA A 77 3.04 3.08 14.36
N ALA A 78 1.91 2.36 14.37
CA ALA A 78 0.88 2.45 13.34
C ALA A 78 0.28 3.86 13.20
N GLY A 79 0.23 4.64 14.30
CA GLY A 79 -0.18 6.05 14.25
C GLY A 79 0.80 6.95 13.47
N MET A 80 2.04 6.49 13.31
CA MET A 80 3.12 7.17 12.58
C MET A 80 3.37 6.56 11.20
N LYS A 81 2.47 5.70 10.69
CA LYS A 81 2.64 4.99 9.41
C LYS A 81 2.92 5.89 8.19
N ALA A 82 2.55 7.16 8.26
CA ALA A 82 2.82 8.14 7.20
C ALA A 82 4.32 8.50 7.08
N PHE A 83 5.12 8.26 8.13
CA PHE A 83 6.56 8.48 8.13
C PHE A 83 7.36 7.26 7.66
N PHE A 84 6.70 6.15 7.38
CA PHE A 84 7.33 4.93 6.87
C PHE A 84 7.10 4.80 5.36
N ILE A 85 8.09 4.23 4.67
CA ILE A 85 8.03 3.93 3.22
C ILE A 85 7.06 2.78 2.93
N ASN A 86 6.93 1.82 3.85
CA ASN A 86 6.03 0.68 3.75
C ASN A 86 4.92 0.75 4.81
N ASP A 87 3.78 0.12 4.52
CA ASP A 87 2.71 -0.01 5.51
C ASP A 87 3.08 -1.07 6.55
N ILE A 88 3.68 -0.62 7.66
CA ILE A 88 4.09 -1.48 8.78
C ILE A 88 2.94 -2.31 9.37
N SER A 89 1.69 -1.87 9.20
CA SER A 89 0.52 -2.61 9.69
C SER A 89 0.20 -3.83 8.83
N ARG A 90 0.64 -3.83 7.57
CA ARG A 90 0.40 -4.87 6.57
C ARG A 90 1.62 -5.77 6.31
N ALA A 91 2.78 -5.43 6.86
CA ALA A 91 4.03 -6.12 6.62
C ALA A 91 3.96 -7.65 6.81
N LYS A 92 3.18 -8.16 7.77
CA LYS A 92 3.00 -9.61 7.97
C LYS A 92 2.28 -10.33 6.82
N GLN A 93 1.38 -9.65 6.13
CA GLN A 93 0.70 -10.18 4.95
C GLN A 93 1.64 -10.07 3.75
N GLU A 94 2.21 -8.88 3.54
CA GLU A 94 3.10 -8.60 2.43
C GLU A 94 4.35 -9.49 2.43
N ILE A 95 4.93 -9.80 3.60
CA ILE A 95 6.10 -10.68 3.65
C ILE A 95 5.79 -12.10 3.16
N ARG A 96 4.55 -12.59 3.34
CA ARG A 96 4.15 -13.91 2.85
C ARG A 96 4.14 -13.93 1.32
N GLU A 97 3.64 -12.85 0.73
CA GLU A 97 3.62 -12.65 -0.71
C GLU A 97 5.05 -12.46 -1.27
N LEU A 98 5.89 -11.68 -0.59
CA LEU A 98 7.26 -11.36 -1.00
C LEU A 98 8.23 -12.54 -0.84
N ARG A 99 8.02 -13.42 0.14
CA ARG A 99 8.86 -14.62 0.33
C ARG A 99 8.75 -15.61 -0.84
N GLU A 100 7.73 -15.47 -1.70
CA GLU A 100 7.63 -16.26 -2.93
C GLU A 100 8.48 -15.70 -4.09
N ILE A 101 9.18 -14.58 -3.88
CA ILE A 101 10.00 -13.91 -4.89
C ILE A 101 11.49 -14.24 -4.70
N ASP A 102 11.95 -14.22 -3.46
CA ASP A 102 13.32 -14.56 -3.03
C ASP A 102 13.50 -16.09 -3.11
N LEU A 103 13.91 -16.58 -4.29
CA LEU A 103 13.93 -18.01 -4.62
C LEU A 103 15.06 -18.74 -3.90
N ASP A 104 16.19 -18.05 -3.69
CA ASP A 104 17.38 -18.57 -3.03
C ASP A 104 17.43 -18.26 -1.53
N MET A 105 16.46 -17.48 -1.01
CA MET A 105 16.39 -17.01 0.38
C MET A 105 17.62 -16.19 0.81
N SER A 106 18.30 -15.54 -0.13
CA SER A 106 19.45 -14.67 0.14
C SER A 106 19.04 -13.40 0.88
N GLY A 107 17.75 -13.05 0.88
CA GLY A 107 17.22 -11.81 1.43
C GLY A 107 17.55 -10.58 0.57
N THR A 108 17.92 -10.82 -0.68
CA THR A 108 18.10 -9.83 -1.73
C THR A 108 17.25 -10.20 -2.94
N ILE A 109 16.98 -9.22 -3.81
CA ILE A 109 16.30 -9.45 -5.09
C ILE A 109 17.28 -9.03 -6.16
N ASP A 110 17.84 -10.01 -6.87
CA ASP A 110 18.76 -9.76 -7.98
C ASP A 110 18.02 -9.42 -9.29
N GLU A 111 18.75 -9.14 -10.35
CA GLU A 111 18.17 -8.78 -11.65
C GLU A 111 17.42 -9.95 -12.31
N GLU A 112 17.86 -11.19 -12.10
CA GLU A 112 17.24 -12.38 -12.67
C GLU A 112 15.90 -12.66 -11.97
N GLU A 113 15.87 -12.66 -10.64
CA GLU A 113 14.67 -12.80 -9.82
C GLU A 113 13.67 -11.67 -10.08
N LEU A 114 14.17 -10.43 -10.21
CA LEU A 114 13.34 -9.29 -10.54
C LEU A 114 12.70 -9.47 -11.93
N LYS A 115 13.46 -9.93 -12.92
CA LYS A 115 12.95 -10.19 -14.26
C LYS A 115 11.90 -11.30 -14.27
N MET A 116 12.11 -12.39 -13.54
CA MET A 116 11.11 -13.46 -13.36
C MET A 116 9.81 -12.93 -12.73
N LEU A 117 9.91 -11.98 -11.79
CA LEU A 117 8.75 -11.36 -11.17
C LEU A 117 7.93 -10.51 -12.15
N SER A 118 8.57 -9.84 -13.11
CA SER A 118 7.89 -9.04 -14.13
C SER A 118 6.87 -9.89 -14.92
N GLU A 119 7.25 -11.13 -15.24
CA GLU A 119 6.46 -12.10 -16.00
C GLU A 119 5.38 -12.78 -15.14
N LYS A 120 5.60 -12.90 -13.83
CA LYS A 120 4.66 -13.55 -12.91
C LYS A 120 3.38 -12.71 -12.74
N LYS A 121 2.22 -13.34 -12.96
CA LYS A 121 0.92 -12.70 -12.64
C LYS A 121 0.72 -12.69 -11.13
N ILE A 122 0.75 -11.48 -10.54
CA ILE A 122 0.40 -11.29 -9.13
C ILE A 122 -1.08 -11.61 -8.94
N LYS A 123 -1.38 -12.60 -8.11
CA LYS A 123 -2.75 -12.92 -7.69
C LYS A 123 -3.04 -12.28 -6.33
N LEU A 124 -3.47 -11.02 -6.34
CA LEU A 124 -4.06 -10.42 -5.13
C LEU A 124 -5.52 -10.83 -5.01
N SER A 125 -5.90 -11.28 -3.81
CA SER A 125 -7.28 -11.51 -3.41
C SER A 125 -8.09 -10.22 -3.49
N PHE A 126 -9.41 -10.34 -3.68
CA PHE A 126 -10.33 -9.20 -3.65
C PHE A 126 -10.22 -8.43 -2.33
N GLY A 127 -10.07 -9.14 -1.20
CA GLY A 127 -9.88 -8.51 0.11
C GLY A 127 -8.60 -7.69 0.19
N GLU A 128 -7.50 -8.18 -0.36
CA GLU A 128 -6.21 -7.45 -0.39
C GLU A 128 -6.29 -6.19 -1.25
N LYS A 129 -7.02 -6.27 -2.38
CA LYS A 129 -7.29 -5.09 -3.22
C LYS A 129 -8.15 -4.06 -2.51
N LEU A 130 -9.19 -4.49 -1.78
CA LEU A 130 -10.02 -3.58 -0.98
C LEU A 130 -9.22 -2.93 0.16
N LEU A 131 -8.43 -3.72 0.88
CA LEU A 131 -7.57 -3.21 1.95
C LEU A 131 -6.52 -2.23 1.42
N GLU A 132 -5.99 -2.47 0.22
CA GLU A 132 -5.08 -1.53 -0.46
C GLU A 132 -5.77 -0.23 -0.85
N LEU A 133 -7.02 -0.27 -1.32
CA LEU A 133 -7.78 0.95 -1.62
C LEU A 133 -7.93 1.86 -0.38
N LEU A 134 -8.07 1.24 0.79
CA LEU A 134 -8.14 1.90 2.10
C LEU A 134 -6.78 2.18 2.75
N SER A 135 -5.66 1.92 2.05
CA SER A 135 -4.32 2.23 2.54
C SER A 135 -3.71 3.40 1.77
N THR A 136 -2.92 4.21 2.45
CA THR A 136 -2.13 5.30 1.85
C THR A 136 -0.95 4.79 1.02
N HIS A 137 -0.55 3.53 1.23
CA HIS A 137 0.62 2.91 0.63
C HIS A 137 0.21 1.83 -0.38
N PRO A 138 0.88 1.73 -1.55
CA PRO A 138 0.65 0.62 -2.46
C PRO A 138 1.17 -0.67 -1.85
N ASN A 139 0.60 -1.81 -2.26
CA ASN A 139 1.17 -3.11 -1.88
C ASN A 139 2.62 -3.21 -2.39
N MET A 140 3.53 -3.62 -1.51
CA MET A 140 4.96 -3.66 -1.79
C MET A 140 5.34 -4.57 -2.96
N LEU A 141 4.65 -5.70 -3.12
CA LEU A 141 4.85 -6.62 -4.23
C LEU A 141 4.42 -6.00 -5.57
N LYS A 142 3.41 -5.12 -5.60
CA LYS A 142 3.10 -4.31 -6.79
C LYS A 142 4.18 -3.29 -7.11
N ARG A 143 4.77 -2.64 -6.10
CA ARG A 143 5.88 -1.69 -6.29
C ARG A 143 7.11 -2.38 -6.85
N ILE A 144 7.49 -3.52 -6.28
CA ILE A 144 8.62 -4.31 -6.77
C ILE A 144 8.36 -4.80 -8.20
N LYS A 145 7.14 -5.23 -8.52
CA LYS A 145 6.80 -5.56 -9.90
C LYS A 145 6.88 -4.36 -10.86
N HIS A 146 6.49 -3.17 -10.41
CA HIS A 146 6.65 -1.95 -11.20
C HIS A 146 8.13 -1.67 -11.46
N LEU A 147 8.98 -1.77 -10.44
CA LEU A 147 10.45 -1.67 -10.59
C LEU A 147 10.98 -2.74 -11.57
N ALA A 148 10.44 -3.95 -11.54
CA ALA A 148 10.80 -5.01 -12.47
C ALA A 148 10.45 -4.70 -13.94
N SER A 149 9.41 -3.90 -14.19
CA SER A 149 9.08 -3.45 -15.54
C SER A 149 9.93 -2.27 -16.03
N LEU A 150 10.72 -1.65 -15.15
CA LEU A 150 11.65 -0.57 -15.47
C LEU A 150 13.11 -1.06 -15.63
N ALA A 151 13.38 -2.32 -15.27
CA ALA A 151 14.66 -3.00 -15.44
C ALA A 151 14.77 -3.61 -16.85
#